data_AF-A0A0Q9QYU8-F1
#
_entry.id   AF-A0A0Q9QYU8-F1
#
_cell.length_a   1.000
_cell.length_b   1.000
_cell.length_c   1.000
_cell.angle_alpha   90.00
_cell.angle_beta   90.00
_cell.angle_gamma   90.00
#
_symmetry.space_group_name_H-M   'P 1'
#
loop_
_entity.id
_entity.type
_entity.pdbx_description
1 polymer ?
#
loop_
_entity_poly.entity_id
_entity_poly.type
_entity_poly.pdbx_seq_one_letter_code
_entity_poly.pdbx_strand_id
1 'polypeptide(L)'
;MWSQFSDPNSKDGGFIGFYKVLDATKAKFPNVEIEHTGIGGEAYKTKIKTASAANELPDIFFSWGGGFAQPFVAGGRILPLQDLAKDGTIDKLVAGTTDNFTFDSKLYGLPTNIATANLYINTELFQAAGAKVPATWEDLLRNQIPKTREISCTYASMPSDLSIRSTHYSAKTFTP
;
A
#
# COMPACT_ATOMS: atom_id res chain seq x y z
N MET A 1 -6.07 6.96 -16.35
CA MET A 1 -5.53 6.11 -15.28
C MET A 1 -6.23 6.35 -13.94
N TRP A 2 -6.37 5.31 -13.10
CA TRP A 2 -6.96 5.44 -11.75
C TRP A 2 -5.96 5.12 -10.64
N SER A 3 -6.07 5.80 -9.51
CA SER A 3 -5.22 5.52 -8.33
C SER A 3 -5.92 5.77 -7.00
N GLN A 4 -5.29 5.32 -5.91
CA GLN A 4 -5.75 5.63 -4.56
C GLN A 4 -5.46 7.07 -4.08
N PHE A 5 -4.69 7.84 -4.86
CA PHE A 5 -4.30 9.22 -4.52
C PHE A 5 -5.37 10.19 -5.01
N SER A 6 -6.26 10.64 -4.12
CA SER A 6 -7.43 11.47 -4.46
C SER A 6 -7.28 12.97 -4.26
N ASP A 7 -6.24 13.41 -3.54
CA ASP A 7 -6.08 14.81 -3.18
C ASP A 7 -4.78 15.37 -3.78
N PRO A 8 -4.84 16.18 -4.84
CA PRO A 8 -3.66 16.81 -5.44
C PRO A 8 -2.99 17.84 -4.53
N ASN A 9 -3.66 18.30 -3.47
CA ASN A 9 -3.12 19.26 -2.51
C ASN A 9 -2.63 18.59 -1.22
N SER A 10 -2.67 17.26 -1.14
CA SER A 10 -2.18 16.53 0.02
C SER A 10 -0.70 16.82 0.24
N LYS A 11 -0.34 17.07 1.52
CA LYS A 11 1.04 17.27 1.94
C LYS A 11 1.78 15.95 2.19
N ASP A 12 1.08 14.84 2.02
CA ASP A 12 1.71 13.54 2.00
C ASP A 12 2.64 13.45 0.77
N GLY A 13 3.95 13.45 1.01
CA GLY A 13 5.00 13.02 0.08
C GLY A 13 4.70 11.85 -0.88
N GLY A 14 3.83 10.90 -0.57
CA GLY A 14 3.36 9.86 -1.49
C GLY A 14 2.47 10.45 -2.59
N PHE A 15 1.57 11.37 -2.22
CA PHE A 15 0.78 12.16 -3.16
C PHE A 15 1.68 13.12 -3.94
N ILE A 16 2.59 13.84 -3.26
CA ILE A 16 3.53 14.77 -3.92
C ILE A 16 4.39 14.03 -4.95
N GLY A 17 4.96 12.87 -4.56
CA GLY A 17 5.78 12.05 -5.43
C GLY A 17 5.00 11.54 -6.64
N PHE A 18 3.78 11.07 -6.43
CA PHE A 18 2.91 10.61 -7.51
C PHE A 18 2.61 11.73 -8.51
N TYR A 19 2.11 12.88 -8.05
CA TYR A 19 1.74 13.98 -8.95
C TYR A 19 2.95 14.58 -9.67
N LYS A 20 4.12 14.66 -8.99
CA LYS A 20 5.37 15.07 -9.65
C LYS A 20 5.75 14.15 -10.81
N VAL A 21 5.62 12.83 -10.64
CA VAL A 21 5.90 11.86 -11.72
C VAL A 21 4.82 11.94 -12.80
N LEU A 22 3.55 12.11 -12.44
CA LEU A 22 2.45 12.27 -13.38
C LEU A 22 2.68 13.48 -14.29
N ASP A 23 3.01 14.64 -13.72
CA ASP A 23 3.25 15.87 -14.47
C ASP A 23 4.50 15.75 -15.36
N ALA A 24 5.59 15.16 -14.84
CA ALA A 24 6.78 14.87 -15.64
C ALA A 24 6.48 13.92 -16.81
N THR A 25 5.60 12.94 -16.61
CA THR A 25 5.18 12.00 -17.66
C THR A 25 4.36 12.71 -18.73
N LYS A 26 3.38 13.55 -18.34
CA LYS A 26 2.61 14.39 -19.26
C LYS A 26 3.52 15.30 -20.10
N ALA A 27 4.50 15.94 -19.47
CA ALA A 27 5.47 16.79 -20.17
C ALA A 27 6.37 16.00 -21.15
N LYS A 28 6.75 14.77 -20.78
CA LYS A 28 7.59 13.90 -21.62
C LYS A 28 6.83 13.31 -22.82
N PHE A 29 5.53 13.09 -22.68
CA PHE A 29 4.68 12.49 -23.70
C PHE A 29 3.51 13.43 -24.07
N PRO A 30 3.79 14.59 -24.72
CA PRO A 30 2.76 15.60 -24.98
C PRO A 30 1.67 15.14 -25.96
N ASN A 31 1.93 14.10 -26.74
CA ASN A 31 0.98 13.51 -27.68
C ASN A 31 0.08 12.45 -27.01
N VAL A 32 0.25 12.18 -25.72
CA VAL A 32 -0.55 11.22 -24.95
C VAL A 32 -1.30 11.99 -23.88
N GLU A 33 -2.62 12.04 -24.01
CA GLU A 33 -3.48 12.62 -22.99
C GLU A 33 -3.60 11.67 -21.79
N ILE A 34 -3.15 12.12 -20.62
CA ILE A 34 -3.21 11.34 -19.38
C ILE A 34 -4.24 11.96 -18.44
N GLU A 35 -5.42 11.35 -18.40
CA GLU A 35 -6.43 11.67 -17.40
C GLU A 35 -6.19 10.86 -16.13
N HIS A 36 -6.27 11.50 -14.96
CA HIS A 36 -6.12 10.85 -13.67
C HIS A 36 -7.40 10.96 -12.85
N THR A 37 -7.87 9.82 -12.32
CA THR A 37 -8.96 9.79 -11.35
C THR A 37 -8.46 9.19 -10.04
N GLY A 38 -8.46 10.01 -9.00
CA GLY A 38 -8.03 9.64 -7.67
C GLY A 38 -9.20 9.38 -6.72
N ILE A 39 -9.20 8.24 -6.00
CA ILE A 39 -10.21 7.94 -4.98
C ILE A 39 -9.53 7.32 -3.78
N GLY A 40 -9.73 7.90 -2.59
CA GLY A 40 -9.03 7.48 -1.38
C GLY A 40 -9.62 6.24 -0.72
N GLY A 41 -8.74 5.45 -0.10
CA GLY A 41 -9.10 4.44 0.91
C GLY A 41 -10.02 3.33 0.42
N GLU A 42 -10.94 2.89 1.30
CA GLU A 42 -11.82 1.74 1.06
C GLU A 42 -12.78 1.94 -0.12
N ALA A 43 -13.16 3.18 -0.43
CA ALA A 43 -14.01 3.49 -1.57
C ALA A 43 -13.36 3.07 -2.91
N TYR A 44 -12.03 3.16 -3.01
CA TYR A 44 -11.29 2.71 -4.19
C TYR A 44 -11.40 1.20 -4.39
N LYS A 45 -11.22 0.41 -3.32
CA LYS A 45 -11.30 -1.06 -3.39
C LYS A 45 -12.66 -1.53 -3.90
N THR A 46 -13.74 -0.91 -3.46
CA THR A 46 -15.08 -1.22 -3.94
C THR A 46 -15.22 -0.86 -5.42
N LYS A 47 -14.83 0.36 -5.81
CA LYS A 47 -14.97 0.80 -7.20
C LYS A 47 -14.16 -0.03 -8.19
N ILE A 48 -12.90 -0.35 -7.88
CA ILE A 48 -12.05 -1.12 -8.82
C ILE A 48 -12.56 -2.55 -9.01
N LYS A 49 -13.11 -3.18 -7.96
CA LYS A 49 -13.74 -4.50 -8.06
C LYS A 49 -14.98 -4.47 -8.94
N THR A 50 -15.86 -3.48 -8.73
CA THR A 50 -17.06 -3.30 -9.56
C THR A 50 -16.69 -3.05 -11.01
N ALA A 51 -15.73 -2.15 -11.27
CA ALA A 51 -15.25 -1.87 -12.63
C ALA A 51 -14.64 -3.11 -13.29
N SER A 52 -13.86 -3.92 -12.56
CA SER A 52 -13.35 -5.18 -13.08
C SER A 52 -14.44 -6.17 -13.45
N ALA A 53 -15.48 -6.29 -12.62
CA ALA A 53 -16.61 -7.18 -12.89
C ALA A 53 -17.45 -6.70 -14.09
N ALA A 54 -17.59 -5.37 -14.26
CA ALA A 54 -18.30 -4.74 -15.36
C ALA A 54 -17.49 -4.64 -16.67
N ASN A 55 -16.21 -5.02 -16.66
CA ASN A 55 -15.29 -4.83 -17.78
C ASN A 55 -15.07 -3.34 -18.15
N GLU A 56 -15.01 -2.49 -17.13
CA GLU A 56 -14.86 -1.03 -17.22
C GLU A 56 -13.58 -0.54 -16.51
N LEU A 57 -12.54 -1.40 -16.46
CA LEU A 57 -11.24 -0.99 -15.94
C LEU A 57 -10.62 0.09 -16.85
N PRO A 58 -9.93 1.09 -16.28
CA PRO A 58 -9.16 2.04 -17.09
C PRO A 58 -7.92 1.35 -17.68
N ASP A 59 -7.27 2.00 -18.64
CA ASP A 59 -6.06 1.45 -19.29
C ASP A 59 -4.92 1.17 -18.29
N ILE A 60 -4.80 2.02 -17.26
CA ILE A 60 -3.82 1.90 -16.18
C ILE A 60 -4.53 2.15 -14.86
N PHE A 61 -4.36 1.26 -13.88
CA PHE A 61 -4.89 1.43 -12.53
C PHE A 61 -3.93 0.94 -11.46
N PHE A 62 -4.09 1.48 -10.25
CA PHE A 62 -3.43 1.00 -9.05
C PHE A 62 -4.12 -0.26 -8.51
N SER A 63 -3.35 -1.23 -8.04
CA SER A 63 -3.87 -2.41 -7.35
C SER A 63 -2.91 -2.85 -6.24
N TRP A 64 -3.44 -3.67 -5.33
CA TRP A 64 -2.63 -4.44 -4.40
C TRP A 64 -2.30 -5.79 -5.01
N GLY A 65 -1.06 -6.23 -4.86
CA GLY A 65 -0.63 -7.55 -5.33
C GLY A 65 -1.24 -8.71 -4.53
N GLY A 66 -0.85 -9.93 -4.89
CA GLY A 66 -1.27 -11.18 -4.27
C GLY A 66 -2.76 -11.45 -4.48
N GLY A 67 -3.43 -11.90 -3.43
CA GLY A 67 -4.83 -12.32 -3.49
C GLY A 67 -5.82 -11.23 -3.91
N PHE A 68 -5.46 -9.94 -3.80
CA PHE A 68 -6.31 -8.86 -4.29
C PHE A 68 -6.24 -8.70 -5.82
N ALA A 69 -5.05 -8.87 -6.42
CA ALA A 69 -4.88 -8.79 -7.87
C ALA A 69 -5.30 -10.08 -8.60
N GLN A 70 -5.24 -11.23 -7.93
CA GLN A 70 -5.52 -12.54 -8.52
C GLN A 70 -6.86 -12.61 -9.28
N PRO A 71 -8.00 -12.12 -8.76
CA PRO A 71 -9.27 -12.16 -9.50
C PRO A 71 -9.27 -11.33 -10.78
N PHE A 72 -8.51 -10.22 -10.82
CA PHE A 72 -8.39 -9.38 -12.01
C PHE A 72 -7.61 -10.12 -13.11
N VAL A 73 -6.52 -10.78 -12.73
CA VAL A 73 -5.69 -11.58 -13.64
C VAL A 73 -6.45 -12.81 -14.13
N ALA A 74 -7.09 -13.55 -13.22
CA ALA A 74 -7.91 -14.71 -13.55
C ALA A 74 -9.11 -14.34 -14.44
N GLY A 75 -9.60 -13.10 -14.33
CA GLY A 75 -10.62 -12.55 -15.20
C GLY A 75 -10.17 -12.30 -16.65
N GLY A 76 -8.90 -12.54 -16.99
CA GLY A 76 -8.36 -12.49 -18.36
C GLY A 76 -8.28 -11.09 -18.96
N ARG A 77 -8.39 -10.04 -18.14
CA ARG A 77 -8.54 -8.64 -18.56
C ARG A 77 -7.29 -7.79 -18.35
N ILE A 78 -6.24 -8.35 -17.77
CA ILE A 78 -5.00 -7.64 -17.47
C ILE A 78 -3.92 -8.07 -18.45
N LEU A 79 -3.27 -7.09 -19.07
CA LEU A 79 -2.18 -7.30 -20.01
C LEU A 79 -0.94 -7.86 -19.27
N PRO A 80 -0.38 -9.00 -19.69
CA PRO A 80 0.93 -9.42 -19.22
C PRO A 80 2.01 -8.40 -19.61
N LEU A 81 2.82 -7.99 -18.65
CA LEU A 81 3.84 -6.95 -18.82
C LEU A 81 5.25 -7.51 -19.08
N GLN A 82 5.42 -8.84 -19.03
CA GLN A 82 6.72 -9.50 -19.13
C GLN A 82 7.51 -9.09 -20.39
N ASP A 83 6.83 -8.91 -21.52
CA ASP A 83 7.47 -8.51 -22.78
C ASP A 83 7.79 -7.01 -22.82
N LEU A 84 6.97 -6.20 -22.17
CA LEU A 84 7.15 -4.74 -22.10
C LEU A 84 8.26 -4.34 -21.12
N ALA A 85 8.56 -5.18 -20.14
CA ALA A 85 9.55 -4.88 -19.10
C ALA A 85 10.96 -5.43 -19.40
N LYS A 86 11.22 -5.87 -20.64
CA LYS A 86 12.53 -6.40 -21.09
C LYS A 86 13.59 -5.32 -21.34
N ASP A 87 13.22 -4.05 -21.24
CA ASP A 87 14.10 -2.88 -21.45
C ASP A 87 15.03 -2.57 -20.26
N GLY A 88 15.17 -3.52 -19.32
CA GLY A 88 15.88 -3.32 -18.06
C GLY A 88 15.07 -2.60 -16.97
N THR A 89 13.76 -2.41 -17.16
CA THR A 89 12.89 -1.87 -16.11
C THR A 89 12.84 -2.77 -14.89
N ILE A 90 12.77 -4.10 -15.07
CA ILE A 90 12.74 -5.04 -13.95
C ILE A 90 14.04 -5.02 -13.14
N ASP A 91 15.18 -4.85 -13.80
CA ASP A 91 16.50 -4.84 -13.15
C ASP A 91 16.69 -3.65 -12.20
N LYS A 92 15.87 -2.60 -12.35
CA LYS A 92 15.87 -1.43 -11.47
C LYS A 92 15.03 -1.63 -10.20
N LEU A 93 14.25 -2.71 -10.14
CA LEU A 93 13.40 -3.02 -9.00
C LEU A 93 14.18 -3.81 -7.94
N VAL A 94 13.75 -3.67 -6.69
CA VAL A 94 14.27 -4.51 -5.60
C VAL A 94 13.83 -5.96 -5.84
N ALA A 95 14.76 -6.91 -5.71
CA ALA A 95 14.48 -8.32 -5.90
C ALA A 95 13.30 -8.81 -5.05
N GLY A 96 12.45 -9.67 -5.63
CA GLY A 96 11.26 -10.25 -4.96
C GLY A 96 10.03 -9.33 -4.92
N THR A 97 10.15 -8.04 -5.29
CA THR A 97 8.99 -7.14 -5.28
C THR A 97 7.94 -7.44 -6.35
N THR A 98 8.34 -8.14 -7.41
CA THR A 98 7.46 -8.57 -8.51
C THR A 98 6.64 -9.82 -8.20
N ASP A 99 6.98 -10.56 -7.14
CA ASP A 99 6.40 -11.87 -6.86
C ASP A 99 4.89 -11.76 -6.61
N ASN A 100 4.46 -10.72 -5.90
CA ASN A 100 3.05 -10.45 -5.64
C ASN A 100 2.26 -10.01 -6.90
N PHE A 101 2.93 -9.74 -8.01
CA PHE A 101 2.29 -9.40 -9.29
C PHE A 101 2.53 -10.46 -10.37
N THR A 102 3.16 -11.59 -9.99
CA THR A 102 3.45 -12.69 -10.89
C THR A 102 2.43 -13.81 -10.66
N PHE A 103 1.71 -14.18 -11.71
CA PHE A 103 0.72 -15.25 -11.70
C PHE A 103 0.99 -16.15 -12.91
N ASP A 104 0.96 -17.48 -12.72
CA ASP A 104 1.26 -18.45 -13.77
C ASP A 104 2.54 -18.12 -14.56
N SER A 105 3.60 -17.73 -13.84
CA SER A 105 4.91 -17.32 -14.38
C SER A 105 4.89 -16.10 -15.30
N LYS A 106 3.84 -15.28 -15.25
CA LYS A 106 3.72 -14.04 -16.02
C LYS A 106 3.54 -12.85 -15.08
N LEU A 107 4.26 -11.77 -15.37
CA LEU A 107 4.16 -10.51 -14.64
C LEU A 107 2.94 -9.71 -15.14
N TYR A 108 2.09 -9.24 -14.22
CA TYR A 108 0.87 -8.48 -14.54
C TYR A 108 0.84 -7.06 -13.94
N GLY A 109 1.86 -6.68 -13.19
CA GLY A 109 1.93 -5.37 -12.55
C GLY A 109 3.35 -4.97 -12.21
N LEU A 110 3.60 -3.66 -12.13
CA LEU A 110 4.87 -3.12 -11.69
C LEU A 110 4.73 -2.54 -10.28
N PRO A 111 5.55 -2.98 -9.31
CA PRO A 111 5.51 -2.46 -7.96
C PRO A 111 6.02 -1.01 -7.93
N THR A 112 5.25 -0.12 -7.30
CA THR A 112 5.62 1.29 -7.12
C THR A 112 6.04 1.60 -5.69
N ASN A 113 5.62 0.77 -4.72
CA ASN A 113 6.04 0.84 -3.33
C ASN A 113 6.03 -0.54 -2.69
N ILE A 114 6.69 -0.65 -1.54
CA ILE A 114 6.65 -1.83 -0.68
C ILE A 114 6.00 -1.39 0.63
N ALA A 115 4.94 -2.09 1.03
CA ALA A 115 4.35 -1.90 2.34
C ALA A 115 4.85 -2.98 3.30
N THR A 116 5.31 -2.57 4.48
CA THR A 116 5.81 -3.47 5.52
C THR A 116 5.04 -3.19 6.82
N ALA A 117 4.52 -4.24 7.46
CA ALA A 117 3.95 -4.10 8.79
C ALA A 117 5.09 -3.92 9.80
N ASN A 118 5.12 -2.77 10.48
CA ASN A 118 6.12 -2.45 11.49
C ASN A 118 5.43 -2.16 12.82
N LEU A 119 6.06 -2.58 13.91
CA LEU A 119 5.65 -2.18 15.26
C LEU A 119 6.29 -0.84 15.60
N TYR A 120 5.47 0.19 15.76
CA TYR A 120 5.92 1.50 16.25
C TYR A 120 5.65 1.60 17.74
N ILE A 121 6.69 1.92 18.51
CA ILE A 121 6.62 2.05 19.97
C ILE A 121 6.96 3.49 20.35
N ASN A 122 6.08 4.13 21.12
CA ASN A 122 6.45 5.35 21.82
C ASN A 122 7.32 4.97 23.03
N THR A 123 8.63 5.23 22.92
CA THR A 123 9.61 4.84 23.91
C THR A 123 9.43 5.55 25.24
N GLU A 124 8.98 6.81 25.25
CA GLU A 124 8.74 7.59 26.46
C GLU A 124 7.57 7.01 27.27
N LEU A 125 6.46 6.68 26.59
CA LEU A 125 5.31 6.04 27.23
C LEU A 125 5.63 4.65 27.76
N PHE A 126 6.44 3.87 27.02
CA PHE A 126 6.90 2.56 27.49
C PHE A 126 7.78 2.69 28.74
N GLN A 127 8.72 3.63 28.75
CA GLN A 127 9.58 3.87 29.91
C GLN A 127 8.79 4.34 31.13
N ALA A 128 7.86 5.29 30.95
CA ALA A 128 6.98 5.78 32.02
C ALA A 128 6.10 4.66 32.62
N ALA A 129 5.72 3.67 31.80
CA ALA A 129 4.96 2.49 32.21
C ALA A 129 5.83 1.35 32.79
N GLY A 130 7.16 1.49 32.85
CA GLY A 130 8.07 0.42 33.26
C GLY A 130 8.15 -0.76 32.27
N ALA A 131 7.72 -0.55 31.02
CA ALA A 131 7.81 -1.51 29.92
C ALA A 131 9.15 -1.39 29.18
N LYS A 132 9.51 -2.45 28.45
CA LYS A 132 10.71 -2.49 27.60
C LYS A 132 10.31 -2.78 26.15
N VAL A 133 11.17 -2.41 25.21
CA VAL A 133 10.99 -2.80 23.80
C VAL A 133 11.07 -4.33 23.72
N PRO A 134 10.02 -5.02 23.25
CA PRO A 134 9.99 -6.48 23.21
C PRO A 134 10.76 -6.99 22.00
N ALA A 135 11.45 -8.12 22.20
CA ALA A 135 12.15 -8.83 21.13
C ALA A 135 11.25 -9.87 20.42
N THR A 136 10.13 -10.25 21.04
CA THR A 136 9.21 -11.27 20.52
C THR A 136 7.76 -10.80 20.64
N TRP A 137 6.90 -11.35 19.78
CA TRP A 137 5.47 -11.05 19.81
C TRP A 137 4.84 -11.54 21.12
N GLU A 138 5.27 -12.69 21.61
CA GLU A 138 4.81 -13.24 22.89
C GLU A 138 5.20 -12.35 24.08
N ASP A 139 6.42 -11.80 24.08
CA ASP A 139 6.86 -10.86 25.12
C ASP A 139 6.08 -9.56 25.07
N LEU A 140 5.83 -9.01 23.87
CA LEU A 140 4.95 -7.86 23.69
C LEU A 140 3.58 -8.13 24.31
N LEU A 141 2.91 -9.22 23.92
CA LEU A 141 1.55 -9.51 24.33
C LEU A 141 1.42 -9.83 25.83
N ARG A 142 2.32 -10.65 26.37
CA ARG A 142 2.17 -11.19 27.73
C ARG A 142 2.82 -10.32 28.80
N ASN A 143 3.88 -9.58 28.46
CA ASN A 143 4.71 -8.89 29.45
C ASN A 143 4.71 -7.36 29.28
N GLN A 144 4.69 -6.85 28.05
CA GLN A 144 4.76 -5.40 27.81
C GLN A 144 3.37 -4.75 27.76
N ILE A 145 2.42 -5.31 26.99
CA ILE A 145 1.04 -4.81 26.89
C ILE A 145 0.38 -4.61 28.25
N PRO A 146 0.45 -5.55 29.23
CA PRO A 146 -0.22 -5.34 30.51
C PRO A 146 0.32 -4.16 31.33
N LYS A 147 1.57 -3.74 31.06
CA LYS A 147 2.20 -2.57 31.71
C LYS A 147 1.79 -1.27 31.02
N THR A 148 1.57 -1.31 29.72
CA THR A 148 1.24 -0.16 28.89
C THR A 148 -0.26 -0.10 28.63
N ARG A 149 -0.94 0.96 29.10
CA ARG A 149 -2.39 1.08 28.84
C ARG A 149 -2.76 1.27 27.36
N GLU A 150 -1.80 1.63 26.50
CA GLU A 150 -2.01 1.80 25.06
C GLU A 150 -0.78 1.36 24.26
N ILE A 151 -0.89 0.29 23.47
CA ILE A 151 0.05 0.00 22.38
C ILE A 151 -0.73 0.12 21.07
N SER A 152 -0.33 1.05 20.22
CA SER A 152 -0.86 1.16 18.86
C SER A 152 0.03 0.36 17.90
N CYS A 153 -0.42 -0.83 17.50
CA CYS A 153 0.14 -1.48 16.30
C CYS A 153 -0.42 -0.77 15.07
N THR A 154 0.45 -0.11 14.31
CA THR A 154 0.04 0.61 13.09
C THR A 154 0.56 -0.13 11.87
N TYR A 155 -0.34 -0.51 10.97
CA TYR A 155 0.05 -0.82 9.61
C TYR A 155 0.52 0.47 8.93
N ALA A 156 1.82 0.66 8.76
CA ALA A 156 2.36 1.78 8.01
C ALA A 156 2.76 1.29 6.61
N SER A 157 1.91 1.48 5.62
CA SER A 157 2.42 1.79 4.28
C SER A 157 2.77 3.27 4.32
N MET A 158 3.99 3.66 4.76
CA MET A 158 4.34 5.04 5.08
C MET A 158 3.66 6.03 4.12
N PRO A 159 2.55 6.69 4.53
CA PRO A 159 2.25 7.98 4.01
C PRO A 159 3.26 8.87 4.75
N SER A 160 4.09 9.52 3.97
CA SER A 160 4.94 10.67 4.31
C SER A 160 4.30 11.81 5.11
N ASP A 161 2.99 11.84 5.35
CA ASP A 161 2.43 12.62 6.44
C ASP A 161 2.50 11.77 7.72
N LEU A 162 3.09 12.32 8.78
CA LEU A 162 3.25 11.69 10.09
C LEU A 162 1.91 11.34 10.79
N SER A 163 0.80 11.25 10.07
CA SER A 163 -0.48 10.78 10.57
C SER A 163 -0.55 9.25 10.52
N ILE A 164 -0.24 8.64 11.68
CA ILE A 164 -0.63 7.28 11.97
C ILE A 164 -2.16 7.20 11.88
N ARG A 165 -2.70 6.64 10.79
CA ARG A 165 -4.06 6.11 10.81
C ARG A 165 -4.03 4.81 11.61
N SER A 166 -4.11 4.94 12.93
CA SER A 166 -4.20 3.82 13.85
C SER A 166 -5.55 3.12 13.67
N THR A 167 -5.49 1.85 13.28
CA THR A 167 -6.57 0.95 13.65
C THR A 167 -6.35 0.64 15.12
N HIS A 168 -7.12 1.29 15.99
CA HIS A 168 -7.01 1.09 17.43
C HIS A 168 -7.55 -0.30 17.77
N TYR A 169 -6.65 -1.25 18.01
CA TYR A 169 -7.01 -2.43 18.81
C TYR A 169 -6.99 -2.01 20.27
N SER A 170 -8.13 -1.54 20.78
CA SER A 170 -8.35 -1.51 22.22
C SER A 170 -8.57 -2.95 22.68
N ALA A 171 -7.53 -3.55 23.28
CA ALA A 171 -7.76 -4.67 24.17
C ALA A 171 -8.47 -4.10 25.42
N LYS A 172 -9.81 -3.99 25.37
CA LYS A 172 -10.58 -3.82 26.59
C LYS A 172 -10.24 -5.01 27.47
N THR A 173 -9.56 -4.75 28.58
CA THR A 173 -9.32 -5.74 29.62
C THR A 173 -10.66 -6.36 29.99
N PHE A 174 -10.83 -7.63 29.66
CA PHE A 174 -11.89 -8.46 30.22
C PHE A 174 -11.45 -8.77 31.65
N THR A 175 -11.88 -7.93 32.59
CA THR A 175 -11.88 -8.32 34.01
C THR A 175 -13.18 -9.10 34.29
N PRO A 176 -13.10 -10.20 35.06
CA PRO A 176 -14.23 -11.10 35.34
C PRO A 176 -15.38 -10.41 36.08
#